data_AF-A0A7X4JE27-F1
#
_entry.id   AF-A0A7X4JE27-F1
#
_cell.length_a   1.000
_cell.length_b   1.000
_cell.length_c   1.000
_cell.angle_alpha   90.00
_cell.angle_beta   90.00
_cell.angle_gamma   90.00
#
_symmetry.space_group_name_H-M   'P 1'
#
loop_
_entity.id
_entity.type
_entity.pdbx_description
1 polymer ?
#
loop_
_entity_poly.entity_id
_entity_poly.type
_entity_poly.pdbx_seq_one_letter_code
_entity_poly.pdbx_strand_id
1 'polypeptide(L)'
;MFEEERGEVMYAINAFLTDRGDAEQLVERVAECKGVESGYDDVSEMHNVFMGEYAWAPASRYRQAPLGGTYQGHRVSGSMAISMTPVALRFPVRRGPLEDTGWDNPAIQIPSRELVNLGGLHWTGGAADFRCAEGNVVAFDPCAHTLGPSTLLLREDFVRDFSRLTNKSIVWVVVCVKSVKRVDPVPGYKLLRISGAYWLSEEGPIGSLHPRTIERQKLAWER
;
A
#
# COMPACT_ATOMS: atom_id res chain seq x y z
N MET A 1 -33.21 -22.96 9.96
CA MET A 1 -32.41 -22.22 8.97
C MET A 1 -30.97 -22.40 9.40
N PHE A 2 -30.22 -23.28 8.73
CA PHE A 2 -28.82 -23.54 9.07
C PHE A 2 -27.97 -22.44 8.43
N GLU A 3 -27.39 -21.55 9.22
CA GLU A 3 -26.40 -20.61 8.73
C GLU A 3 -25.05 -21.34 8.61
N GLU A 4 -24.55 -21.44 7.38
CA GLU A 4 -23.27 -22.09 7.07
C GLU A 4 -22.09 -21.28 7.61
N GLU A 5 -21.07 -21.98 8.10
CA GLU A 5 -19.77 -21.39 8.42
C GLU A 5 -19.19 -20.71 7.17
N ARG A 6 -18.93 -19.40 7.24
CA ARG A 6 -18.34 -18.66 6.12
C ARG A 6 -16.88 -18.36 6.38
N GLY A 7 -16.00 -18.92 5.55
CA GLY A 7 -14.60 -18.51 5.48
C GLY A 7 -14.48 -17.12 4.87
N GLU A 8 -13.74 -16.22 5.51
CA GLU A 8 -13.40 -14.90 5.00
C GLU A 8 -11.88 -14.74 4.96
N VAL A 9 -11.38 -14.16 3.88
CA VAL A 9 -9.97 -13.79 3.73
C VAL A 9 -9.92 -12.28 3.49
N MET A 10 -9.23 -11.58 4.39
CA MET A 10 -8.96 -10.15 4.25
C MET A 10 -7.47 -9.98 4.01
N TYR A 11 -7.08 -9.26 2.97
CA TYR A 11 -5.68 -9.01 2.68
C TYR A 11 -5.45 -7.56 2.25
N ALA A 12 -4.24 -7.07 2.52
CA ALA A 12 -3.70 -5.82 2.04
C ALA A 12 -2.31 -6.07 1.46
N ILE A 13 -2.03 -5.43 0.33
CA ILE A 13 -0.72 -5.39 -0.30
C ILE A 13 -0.39 -3.93 -0.49
N ASN A 14 0.49 -3.41 0.36
CA ASN A 14 0.89 -2.01 0.35
C ASN A 14 2.31 -1.91 -0.21
N ALA A 15 2.51 -1.00 -1.16
CA ALA A 15 3.79 -0.78 -1.82
C ALA A 15 4.46 0.49 -1.28
N PHE A 16 5.76 0.42 -1.02
CA PHE A 16 6.56 1.51 -0.46
C PHE A 16 7.85 1.69 -1.24
N LEU A 17 8.24 2.95 -1.42
CA LEU A 17 9.56 3.36 -1.83
C LEU A 17 10.47 3.39 -0.63
N THR A 18 11.65 2.82 -0.78
CA THR A 18 12.75 2.91 0.18
C THR A 18 14.08 2.94 -0.57
N ASP A 19 15.18 3.17 0.14
CA ASP A 19 16.52 3.08 -0.46
C ASP A 19 16.84 1.62 -0.81
N ARG A 20 17.55 1.40 -1.92
CA ARG A 20 17.82 0.03 -2.42
C ARG A 20 18.50 -0.86 -1.38
N GLY A 21 19.45 -0.31 -0.61
CA GLY A 21 20.14 -1.05 0.45
C GLY A 21 19.25 -1.36 1.67
N ASP A 22 18.20 -0.57 1.89
CA ASP A 22 17.25 -0.78 2.98
C ASP A 22 16.17 -1.81 2.61
N ALA A 23 15.82 -1.91 1.32
CA ALA A 23 14.85 -2.89 0.83
C ALA A 23 15.28 -4.34 1.12
N GLU A 24 16.55 -4.66 0.90
CA GLU A 24 17.11 -5.97 1.19
C GLU A 24 17.06 -6.28 2.68
N GLN A 25 17.56 -5.36 3.51
CA GLN A 25 17.53 -5.51 4.97
C GLN A 25 16.08 -5.65 5.50
N LEU A 26 15.12 -4.93 4.91
CA LEU A 26 13.71 -5.03 5.29
C LEU A 26 13.19 -6.45 5.08
N VAL A 27 13.43 -7.03 3.92
CA VAL A 27 12.95 -8.36 3.56
C VAL A 27 13.61 -9.45 4.41
N GLU A 28 14.93 -9.34 4.65
CA GLU A 28 15.64 -10.24 5.56
C GLU A 28 15.07 -10.20 6.98
N ARG A 29 14.82 -9.00 7.50
CA ARG A 29 14.24 -8.84 8.84
C ARG A 29 12.84 -9.40 8.95
N VAL A 30 12.00 -9.21 7.93
CA VAL A 30 10.66 -9.82 7.90
C VAL A 30 10.75 -11.34 7.91
N ALA A 31 11.77 -11.92 7.26
CA ALA A 31 12.05 -13.34 7.32
C ALA A 31 12.50 -13.80 8.72
N GLU A 32 13.41 -13.07 9.37
CA GLU A 32 13.88 -13.35 10.73
C GLU A 32 12.76 -13.27 11.78
N CYS A 33 11.99 -12.20 11.75
CA CYS A 33 10.88 -11.95 12.67
C CYS A 33 9.64 -12.82 12.38
N LYS A 34 9.67 -13.57 11.26
CA LYS A 34 8.56 -14.42 10.79
C LYS A 34 7.26 -13.63 10.60
N GLY A 35 7.37 -12.45 9.98
CA GLY A 35 6.22 -11.65 9.58
C GLY A 35 6.32 -10.16 9.87
N VAL A 36 5.22 -9.46 9.59
CA VAL A 36 5.06 -8.01 9.75
C VAL A 36 3.91 -7.73 10.71
N GLU A 37 4.10 -6.81 11.66
CA GLU A 37 3.09 -6.50 12.69
C GLU A 37 2.08 -5.42 12.26
N SER A 38 2.29 -4.77 11.12
CA SER A 38 1.45 -3.72 10.51
C SER A 38 -0.06 -4.03 10.49
N GLY A 39 -0.85 -2.98 10.70
CA GLY A 39 -2.30 -2.96 10.54
C GLY A 39 -2.70 -2.92 9.06
N TYR A 40 -4.02 -2.86 8.80
CA TYR A 40 -4.55 -2.77 7.44
C TYR A 40 -4.55 -1.32 6.89
N ASP A 41 -4.55 -0.32 7.77
CA ASP A 41 -4.91 1.09 7.49
C ASP A 41 -3.77 1.96 6.96
N ASP A 42 -3.08 1.49 5.92
CA ASP A 42 -1.77 2.01 5.56
C ASP A 42 -1.68 2.63 4.14
N VAL A 43 -2.73 3.34 3.70
CA VAL A 43 -2.67 4.14 2.45
C VAL A 43 -2.98 5.60 2.72
N SER A 44 -2.00 6.47 2.45
CA SER A 44 -2.17 7.92 2.60
C SER A 44 -3.23 8.45 1.63
N GLU A 45 -4.19 9.20 2.16
CA GLU A 45 -5.24 9.82 1.36
C GLU A 45 -4.88 11.26 0.97
N MET A 46 -5.18 11.62 -0.27
CA MET A 46 -5.03 12.97 -0.79
C MET A 46 -6.38 13.69 -0.79
N HIS A 47 -6.46 14.77 -0.02
CA HIS A 47 -7.66 15.61 0.08
C HIS A 47 -7.36 17.03 -0.36
N ASN A 48 -8.37 17.73 -0.88
CA ASN A 48 -8.33 19.18 -1.17
C ASN A 48 -7.28 19.62 -2.20
N VAL A 49 -6.93 18.76 -3.16
CA VAL A 49 -6.05 19.08 -4.30
C VAL A 49 -6.73 18.55 -5.56
N PHE A 50 -6.79 19.32 -6.65
CA PHE A 50 -7.28 18.77 -7.91
C PHE A 50 -6.26 17.80 -8.48
N MET A 51 -6.70 16.72 -9.12
CA MET A 51 -5.76 15.75 -9.72
C MET A 51 -4.80 16.41 -10.72
N GLY A 52 -5.30 17.36 -11.51
CA GLY A 52 -4.48 18.17 -12.43
C GLY A 52 -3.55 19.20 -11.78
N GLU A 53 -3.53 19.28 -10.46
CA GLU A 53 -2.59 20.09 -9.68
C GLU A 53 -1.64 19.21 -8.86
N TYR A 54 -1.94 17.91 -8.77
CA TYR A 54 -1.21 16.98 -7.92
C TYR A 54 0.27 16.90 -8.34
N ALA A 55 1.15 16.75 -7.35
CA ALA A 55 2.61 16.71 -7.44
C ALA A 55 3.33 18.02 -7.85
N TRP A 56 2.80 18.87 -8.73
CA TRP A 56 3.48 20.10 -9.17
C TRP A 56 3.00 21.39 -8.49
N ALA A 57 1.70 21.52 -8.19
CA ALA A 57 1.17 22.77 -7.66
C ALA A 57 1.65 23.03 -6.21
N PRO A 58 1.89 24.29 -5.82
CA PRO A 58 2.23 24.62 -4.44
C PRO A 58 1.23 24.07 -3.41
N ALA A 59 -0.06 24.05 -3.73
CA ALA A 59 -1.13 23.51 -2.88
C ALA A 59 -0.95 22.01 -2.58
N SER A 60 -0.45 21.23 -3.55
CA SER A 60 -0.18 19.80 -3.34
C SER A 60 0.94 19.59 -2.33
N ARG A 61 1.93 20.49 -2.29
CA ARG A 61 3.08 20.39 -1.37
C ARG A 61 2.67 20.59 0.08
N TYR A 62 1.75 21.52 0.32
CA TYR A 62 1.23 21.82 1.67
C TYR A 62 0.44 20.64 2.25
N ARG A 63 -0.35 19.95 1.41
CA ARG A 63 -1.20 18.81 1.81
C ARG A 63 -0.47 17.47 1.85
N GLN A 64 0.77 17.42 1.36
CA GLN A 64 1.67 16.26 1.42
C GLN A 64 2.69 16.35 2.53
N ALA A 65 2.81 17.49 3.21
CA ALA A 65 3.56 17.54 4.45
C ALA A 65 2.93 16.50 5.38
N PRO A 66 3.73 15.58 5.95
CA PRO A 66 3.19 14.69 6.95
C PRO A 66 2.61 15.59 8.01
N LEU A 67 1.32 15.45 8.30
CA LEU A 67 0.78 15.91 9.57
C LEU A 67 1.43 15.04 10.66
N GLY A 68 2.73 15.29 10.93
CA GLY A 68 3.56 14.60 11.90
C GLY A 68 3.90 13.14 11.58
N GLY A 69 4.89 12.89 10.73
CA GLY A 69 5.56 11.59 10.70
C GLY A 69 6.17 11.22 9.35
N THR A 70 7.49 11.11 9.30
CA THR A 70 8.09 9.92 8.66
C THR A 70 7.22 8.72 8.99
N TYR A 71 6.74 8.02 7.97
CA TYR A 71 5.87 6.85 8.15
C TYR A 71 6.56 5.84 9.07
N GLN A 72 6.14 5.76 10.34
CA GLN A 72 6.63 4.77 11.31
C GLN A 72 5.72 3.52 11.36
N GLY A 73 4.76 3.40 10.43
CA GLY A 73 3.66 2.42 10.48
C GLY A 73 4.09 0.96 10.30
N HIS A 74 5.29 0.71 9.77
CA HIS A 74 5.85 -0.64 9.71
C HIS A 74 6.96 -0.78 10.73
N ARG A 75 6.58 -1.04 11.99
CA ARG A 75 7.52 -1.66 12.92
C ARG A 75 7.71 -3.10 12.51
N VAL A 76 8.76 -3.36 11.73
CA VAL A 76 9.38 -4.68 11.80
C VAL A 76 9.96 -4.79 13.20
N SER A 77 9.55 -5.83 13.93
CA SER A 77 9.87 -5.99 15.35
C SER A 77 11.38 -5.90 15.55
N GLY A 78 11.85 -4.86 16.27
CA GLY A 78 13.27 -4.62 16.53
C GLY A 78 13.85 -3.40 15.79
N SER A 79 13.80 -2.24 16.45
CA SER A 79 14.69 -1.06 16.37
C SER A 79 15.18 -0.48 15.03
N MET A 80 14.81 -1.00 13.86
CA MET A 80 15.33 -0.49 12.59
C MET A 80 14.41 0.59 12.03
N ALA A 81 14.93 1.81 11.93
CA ALA A 81 14.24 2.92 11.30
C ALA A 81 14.55 2.94 9.80
N ILE A 82 13.82 2.14 9.01
CA ILE A 82 13.84 2.25 7.56
C ILE A 82 12.88 3.36 7.14
N SER A 83 13.34 4.28 6.29
CA SER A 83 12.46 5.26 5.67
C SER A 83 11.65 4.59 4.57
N MET A 84 10.32 4.62 4.71
CA MET A 84 9.39 4.08 3.72
C MET A 84 8.38 5.15 3.34
N THR A 85 8.23 5.39 2.04
CA THR A 85 7.25 6.32 1.48
C THR A 85 6.22 5.51 0.68
N PRO A 86 4.90 5.64 0.90
CA PRO A 86 3.92 4.95 0.08
C PRO A 86 4.14 5.21 -1.43
N VAL A 87 4.03 4.16 -2.24
CA VAL A 87 4.11 4.23 -3.71
C VAL A 87 2.83 4.83 -4.30
N ALA A 88 1.70 4.57 -3.65
CA ALA A 88 0.38 5.02 -4.08
C ALA A 88 -0.27 5.90 -3.00
N LEU A 89 -1.07 6.86 -3.44
CA LEU A 89 -1.99 7.61 -2.61
C LEU A 89 -3.43 7.31 -3.04
N ARG A 90 -4.35 7.26 -2.09
CA ARG A 90 -5.78 7.21 -2.38
C ARG A 90 -6.29 8.61 -2.69
N PHE A 91 -6.99 8.75 -3.80
CA PHE A 91 -7.68 9.96 -4.21
C PHE A 91 -9.19 9.69 -4.18
N PRO A 92 -9.91 10.12 -3.14
CA PRO A 92 -11.34 9.85 -3.01
C PRO A 92 -12.15 10.47 -4.14
N VAL A 93 -13.06 9.69 -4.73
CA VAL A 93 -13.94 10.15 -5.83
C VAL A 93 -15.08 11.03 -5.31
N ARG A 94 -15.41 10.93 -4.00
CA ARG A 94 -16.55 11.63 -3.39
C ARG A 94 -16.11 12.66 -2.35
N ARG A 95 -16.64 13.88 -2.46
CA ARG A 95 -16.69 14.86 -1.36
C ARG A 95 -17.96 14.58 -0.53
N GLY A 96 -17.89 13.64 0.40
CA GLY A 96 -18.87 13.53 1.48
C GLY A 96 -18.38 14.28 2.73
N PRO A 97 -19.26 14.58 3.71
CA PRO A 97 -18.80 15.02 5.03
C PRO A 97 -17.75 14.02 5.57
N LEU A 98 -16.72 14.57 6.21
CA LEU A 98 -15.45 13.95 6.65
C LEU A 98 -15.54 12.67 7.50
N GLU A 99 -16.73 12.09 7.69
CA GLU A 99 -17.00 11.06 8.70
C GLU A 99 -17.01 9.63 8.14
N ASP A 100 -16.85 9.44 6.82
CA ASP A 100 -16.92 8.11 6.21
C ASP A 100 -15.56 7.71 5.59
N THR A 101 -14.49 7.70 6.36
CA THR A 101 -13.16 7.25 5.90
C THR A 101 -13.05 5.71 5.92
N GLY A 102 -14.06 5.03 5.36
CA GLY A 102 -14.09 3.57 5.25
C GLY A 102 -13.46 3.06 3.95
N TRP A 103 -13.00 1.81 3.96
CA TRP A 103 -12.55 1.06 2.78
C TRP A 103 -13.57 1.02 1.65
N ASP A 104 -14.85 1.12 1.99
CA ASP A 104 -15.98 1.08 1.07
C ASP A 104 -16.16 2.37 0.26
N ASN A 105 -15.42 3.43 0.60
CA ASN A 105 -15.50 4.67 -0.16
C ASN A 105 -14.71 4.57 -1.48
N PRO A 106 -15.35 4.87 -2.62
CA PRO A 106 -14.69 4.78 -3.91
C PRO A 106 -13.56 5.81 -3.97
N ALA A 107 -12.35 5.30 -4.16
CA ALA A 107 -11.14 6.05 -4.39
C ALA A 107 -10.43 5.45 -5.60
N ILE A 108 -9.63 6.27 -6.25
CA ILE A 108 -8.67 5.85 -7.26
C ILE A 108 -7.28 5.99 -6.66
N GLN A 109 -6.36 5.10 -7.01
CA GLN A 109 -4.97 5.20 -6.58
C GLN A 109 -4.16 5.99 -7.61
N ILE A 110 -3.36 6.92 -7.12
CA ILE A 110 -2.43 7.71 -7.94
C ILE A 110 -1.00 7.50 -7.43
N PRO A 111 0.02 7.55 -8.30
CA PRO A 111 1.42 7.46 -7.89
C PRO A 111 1.76 8.56 -6.89
N SER A 112 2.61 8.23 -5.92
CA SER A 112 3.11 9.19 -4.94
C SER A 112 3.95 10.27 -5.61
N ARG A 113 4.07 11.43 -4.96
CA ARG A 113 4.86 12.54 -5.52
C ARG A 113 6.30 12.15 -5.76
N GLU A 114 6.89 11.33 -4.90
CA GLU A 114 8.26 10.87 -5.08
C GLU A 114 8.37 10.04 -6.37
N LEU A 115 7.45 9.10 -6.60
CA LEU A 115 7.38 8.34 -7.85
C LEU A 115 7.14 9.24 -9.07
N VAL A 116 6.25 10.23 -8.95
CA VAL A 116 5.97 11.18 -10.04
C VAL A 116 7.21 12.01 -10.38
N ASN A 117 7.86 12.60 -9.38
CA ASN A 117 8.97 13.52 -9.60
C ASN A 117 10.24 12.79 -10.05
N LEU A 118 10.61 11.70 -9.37
CA LEU A 118 11.83 10.95 -9.70
C LEU A 118 11.65 10.13 -10.99
N GLY A 119 10.43 9.66 -11.26
CA GLY A 119 10.11 8.92 -12.48
C GLY A 119 9.84 9.78 -13.70
N GLY A 120 9.83 11.12 -13.57
CA GLY A 120 9.49 12.03 -14.67
C GLY A 120 8.07 11.84 -15.19
N LEU A 121 7.14 11.46 -14.31
CA LEU A 121 5.76 11.19 -14.68
C LEU A 121 4.96 12.48 -14.76
N HIS A 122 3.95 12.48 -15.63
CA HIS A 122 2.97 13.55 -15.68
C HIS A 122 1.59 13.00 -15.99
N TRP A 123 0.56 13.69 -15.49
CA TRP A 123 -0.82 13.41 -15.84
C TRP A 123 -1.18 14.14 -17.12
N THR A 124 -1.92 13.48 -18.01
CA THR A 124 -2.32 14.06 -19.31
C THR A 124 -3.78 14.48 -19.39
N GLY A 125 -4.47 14.61 -18.26
CA GLY A 125 -5.89 14.99 -18.23
C GLY A 125 -6.87 13.84 -18.46
N GLY A 126 -6.37 12.61 -18.67
CA GLY A 126 -7.18 11.42 -18.87
C GLY A 126 -7.21 10.56 -17.61
N ALA A 127 -8.41 10.32 -17.06
CA ALA A 127 -8.65 9.42 -15.93
C ALA A 127 -7.56 9.55 -14.83
N ALA A 128 -7.02 8.43 -14.34
CA ALA A 128 -5.89 8.36 -13.41
C ALA A 128 -4.58 7.92 -14.10
N ASP A 129 -4.40 8.26 -15.38
CA ASP A 129 -3.29 7.78 -16.19
C ASP A 129 -2.07 8.70 -16.09
N PHE A 130 -0.94 8.12 -15.68
CA PHE A 130 0.35 8.81 -15.62
C PHE A 130 1.27 8.27 -16.69
N ARG A 131 1.91 9.20 -17.41
CA ARG A 131 2.76 8.92 -18.56
C ARG A 131 4.21 9.31 -18.30
N CYS A 132 5.12 8.57 -18.91
CA CYS A 132 6.54 8.92 -18.99
C CYS A 132 6.78 9.99 -20.07
N ALA A 133 8.01 10.49 -20.19
CA ALA A 133 8.39 11.51 -21.17
C ALA A 133 8.13 11.11 -22.62
N GLU A 134 8.21 9.81 -22.93
CA GLU A 134 7.92 9.25 -24.26
C GLU A 134 6.41 9.18 -24.56
N GLY A 135 5.56 9.55 -23.60
CA GLY A 135 4.11 9.58 -23.74
C GLY A 135 3.43 8.23 -23.51
N ASN A 136 4.13 7.20 -23.06
CA ASN A 136 3.52 5.91 -22.72
C ASN A 136 2.88 5.95 -21.33
N VAL A 137 1.73 5.29 -21.14
CA VAL A 137 1.16 5.08 -19.79
C VAL A 137 2.06 4.11 -19.04
N VAL A 138 2.50 4.50 -17.85
CA VAL A 138 3.39 3.71 -16.99
C VAL A 138 2.83 3.46 -15.60
N ALA A 139 1.87 4.29 -15.16
CA ALA A 139 1.14 4.09 -13.92
C ALA A 139 -0.35 4.44 -14.12
N PHE A 140 -1.26 3.59 -13.68
CA PHE A 140 -2.69 3.87 -13.71
C PHE A 140 -3.47 3.01 -12.72
N ASP A 141 -4.67 3.45 -12.37
CA ASP A 141 -5.65 2.62 -11.66
C ASP A 141 -6.72 2.10 -12.63
N PRO A 142 -6.86 0.77 -12.82
CA PRO A 142 -7.90 0.19 -13.68
C PRO A 142 -9.31 0.62 -13.32
N CYS A 143 -9.57 0.93 -12.05
CA CYS A 143 -10.90 1.32 -11.58
C CYS A 143 -11.35 2.68 -12.15
N ALA A 144 -10.40 3.49 -12.65
CA ALA A 144 -10.70 4.75 -13.32
C ALA A 144 -11.32 4.56 -14.72
N HIS A 145 -11.19 3.35 -15.30
CA HIS A 145 -11.68 3.02 -16.64
C HIS A 145 -12.75 1.92 -16.65
N THR A 146 -12.70 1.02 -15.68
CA THR A 146 -13.55 -0.16 -15.59
C THR A 146 -14.01 -0.38 -14.15
N LEU A 147 -15.18 -0.96 -13.94
CA LEU A 147 -15.62 -1.30 -12.58
C LEU A 147 -14.72 -2.40 -12.00
N GLY A 148 -14.17 -2.17 -10.81
CA GLY A 148 -13.28 -3.12 -10.15
C GLY A 148 -12.62 -2.55 -8.90
N PRO A 149 -11.83 -3.35 -8.20
CA PRO A 149 -11.04 -2.89 -7.06
C PRO A 149 -10.02 -1.84 -7.50
N SER A 150 -9.85 -0.80 -6.68
CA SER A 150 -8.83 0.23 -6.88
C SER A 150 -7.44 -0.30 -6.55
N THR A 151 -6.51 -0.17 -7.50
CA THR A 151 -5.10 -0.53 -7.32
C THR A 151 -4.22 0.24 -8.29
N LEU A 152 -3.08 0.77 -7.83
CA LEU A 152 -2.10 1.37 -8.72
C LEU A 152 -1.29 0.29 -9.43
N LEU A 153 -1.51 0.13 -10.73
CA LEU A 153 -0.65 -0.69 -11.58
C LEU A 153 0.52 0.14 -12.08
N LEU A 154 1.71 -0.45 -12.01
CA LEU A 154 2.94 0.09 -12.58
C LEU A 154 3.45 -0.85 -13.66
N ARG A 155 3.93 -0.29 -14.78
CA ARG A 155 4.66 -1.06 -15.78
C ARG A 155 5.97 -1.60 -15.20
N GLU A 156 6.24 -2.88 -15.41
CA GLU A 156 7.42 -3.55 -14.85
C GLU A 156 8.74 -2.93 -15.35
N ASP A 157 8.86 -2.67 -16.66
CA ASP A 157 10.04 -2.06 -17.25
C ASP A 157 10.33 -0.68 -16.65
N PHE A 158 9.29 0.13 -16.45
CA PHE A 158 9.39 1.39 -15.72
C PHE A 158 9.89 1.20 -14.28
N VAL A 159 9.37 0.24 -13.52
CA VAL A 159 9.82 0.00 -12.13
C VAL A 159 11.31 -0.39 -12.10
N ARG A 160 11.75 -1.25 -13.02
CA ARG A 160 13.16 -1.66 -13.11
C ARG A 160 14.08 -0.49 -13.45
N ASP A 161 13.69 0.31 -14.42
CA ASP A 161 14.45 1.50 -14.83
C ASP A 161 14.47 2.55 -13.72
N PHE A 162 13.33 2.79 -13.08
CA PHE A 162 13.21 3.67 -11.92
C PHE A 162 14.19 3.26 -10.81
N SER A 163 14.20 1.98 -10.43
CA SER A 163 15.10 1.49 -9.38
C SER A 163 16.58 1.60 -9.74
N ARG A 164 16.93 1.39 -11.01
CA ARG A 164 18.31 1.54 -11.51
C ARG A 164 18.77 3.00 -11.49
N LEU A 165 17.88 3.95 -11.81
CA LEU A 165 18.22 5.37 -11.98
C LEU A 165 18.16 6.19 -10.70
N THR A 166 17.35 5.78 -9.71
CA THR A 166 17.02 6.64 -8.55
C THR A 166 17.63 6.17 -7.23
N ASN A 167 18.37 5.05 -7.22
CA ASN A 167 18.82 4.33 -6.00
C ASN A 167 17.68 3.95 -5.04
N LYS A 168 16.43 3.94 -5.54
CA LYS A 168 15.24 3.53 -4.79
C LYS A 168 14.82 2.12 -5.15
N SER A 169 14.03 1.50 -4.30
CA SER A 169 13.38 0.21 -4.55
C SER A 169 11.94 0.24 -4.08
N ILE A 170 11.09 -0.51 -4.78
CA ILE A 170 9.73 -0.76 -4.36
C ILE A 170 9.71 -2.05 -3.54
N VAL A 171 9.15 -1.94 -2.33
CA VAL A 171 8.88 -3.07 -1.44
C VAL A 171 7.38 -3.20 -1.27
N TRP A 172 6.86 -4.41 -1.44
CA TRP A 172 5.48 -4.78 -1.13
C TRP A 172 5.43 -5.44 0.23
N VAL A 173 4.65 -4.87 1.13
CA VAL A 173 4.28 -5.48 2.40
C VAL A 173 2.93 -6.16 2.23
N VAL A 174 2.90 -7.46 2.53
CA VAL A 174 1.69 -8.28 2.43
C VAL A 174 1.21 -8.60 3.83
N VAL A 175 -0.06 -8.33 4.10
CA VAL A 175 -0.75 -8.74 5.33
C VAL A 175 -2.08 -9.38 4.95
N CYS A 176 -2.34 -10.56 5.46
CA CYS A 176 -3.54 -11.34 5.20
C CYS A 176 -4.02 -11.99 6.49
N VAL A 177 -5.33 -12.00 6.70
CA VAL A 177 -5.99 -12.69 7.80
C VAL A 177 -7.11 -13.54 7.21
N LYS A 178 -7.04 -14.83 7.48
CA LYS A 178 -8.11 -15.78 7.19
C LYS A 178 -8.86 -16.08 8.48
N SER A 179 -10.16 -15.93 8.43
CA SER A 179 -11.10 -16.23 9.51
C SER A 179 -12.24 -17.11 9.01
N VAL A 180 -12.94 -17.74 9.94
CA VAL A 180 -14.21 -18.44 9.73
C VAL A 180 -15.23 -17.72 10.60
N LYS A 181 -16.14 -16.97 9.98
CA LYS A 181 -17.24 -16.31 10.68
C LYS A 181 -18.16 -17.39 11.25
N ARG A 182 -18.36 -17.34 12.56
CA ARG A 182 -19.36 -18.11 13.31
C ARG A 182 -20.25 -17.14 14.06
N VAL A 183 -21.52 -17.51 14.21
CA VAL A 183 -22.55 -16.73 14.92
C VAL A 183 -22.19 -16.60 16.40
N ASP A 184 -21.72 -17.68 17.01
CA ASP A 184 -21.33 -17.69 18.42
C ASP A 184 -19.82 -17.45 18.61
N PRO A 185 -19.42 -16.45 19.41
CA PRO A 185 -18.02 -16.26 19.78
C PRO A 185 -17.54 -17.44 20.65
N VAL A 186 -16.73 -18.33 20.06
CA VAL A 186 -16.09 -19.43 20.80
C VAL A 186 -14.82 -18.89 21.50
N PRO A 187 -14.68 -19.04 22.83
CA PRO A 187 -13.43 -18.74 23.51
C PRO A 187 -12.25 -19.51 22.90
N GLY A 188 -11.12 -18.84 22.70
CA GLY A 188 -9.94 -19.45 22.06
C GLY A 188 -10.02 -19.54 20.53
N TYR A 189 -10.95 -18.81 19.90
CA TYR A 189 -11.03 -18.72 18.45
C TYR A 189 -9.74 -18.15 17.84
N LYS A 190 -9.14 -18.92 16.92
CA LYS A 190 -7.86 -18.63 16.28
C LYS A 190 -8.05 -18.17 14.83
N LEU A 191 -7.26 -17.19 14.44
CA LEU A 191 -7.16 -16.64 13.09
C LEU A 191 -5.84 -17.05 12.48
N LEU A 192 -5.83 -17.30 11.18
CA LEU A 192 -4.58 -17.46 10.44
C LEU A 192 -4.16 -16.10 9.90
N ARG A 193 -3.07 -15.54 10.40
CA ARG A 193 -2.43 -14.34 9.85
C ARG A 193 -1.25 -14.78 8.98
N ILE A 194 -1.21 -14.31 7.74
CA ILE A 194 -0.08 -14.48 6.83
C ILE A 194 0.49 -13.09 6.60
N SER A 195 1.78 -12.91 6.79
CA SER A 195 2.41 -11.61 6.54
C SER A 195 3.81 -11.77 6.00
N GLY A 196 4.28 -10.81 5.21
CA GLY A 196 5.58 -10.86 4.59
C GLY A 196 5.93 -9.60 3.84
N ALA A 197 7.09 -9.62 3.21
CA ALA A 197 7.56 -8.54 2.37
C ALA A 197 8.24 -9.10 1.12
N TYR A 198 8.12 -8.37 0.03
CA TYR A 198 8.77 -8.66 -1.25
C TYR A 198 9.38 -7.39 -1.79
N TRP A 199 10.48 -7.50 -2.51
CA TRP A 199 11.04 -6.41 -3.31
C TRP A 199 11.41 -6.93 -4.69
N LEU A 200 11.47 -6.06 -5.70
CA LEU A 200 11.78 -6.46 -7.08
C LEU A 200 13.29 -6.33 -7.30
N SER A 201 13.98 -7.47 -7.38
CA SER A 201 15.38 -7.53 -7.81
C SER A 201 15.49 -7.59 -9.33
N GLU A 202 16.72 -7.60 -9.85
CA GLU A 202 16.99 -7.78 -11.28
C GLU A 202 16.49 -9.12 -11.82
N GLU A 203 16.50 -10.17 -11.00
CA GLU A 203 16.07 -11.52 -11.39
C GLU A 203 14.56 -11.75 -11.18
N GLY A 204 13.90 -10.92 -10.36
CA GLY A 204 12.48 -11.05 -10.06
C GLY A 204 12.13 -10.66 -8.62
N PRO A 205 10.90 -10.93 -8.17
CA PRO A 205 10.50 -10.65 -6.80
C PRO A 205 11.23 -11.56 -5.81
N ILE A 206 11.92 -10.97 -4.83
CA ILE A 206 12.57 -11.67 -3.73
C ILE A 206 11.81 -11.35 -2.44
N GLY A 207 11.47 -12.38 -1.67
CA GLY A 207 10.76 -12.20 -0.41
C GLY A 207 10.16 -13.47 0.14
N SER A 208 9.39 -13.34 1.22
CA SER A 208 8.78 -14.47 1.91
C SER A 208 7.47 -14.10 2.60
N LEU A 209 6.59 -15.09 2.75
CA LEU A 209 5.36 -15.00 3.53
C LEU A 209 5.45 -15.94 4.73
N HIS A 210 4.97 -15.46 5.87
CA HIS A 210 5.03 -16.18 7.13
C HIS A 210 3.62 -16.35 7.72
N PRO A 211 3.08 -17.59 7.73
CA PRO A 211 1.83 -17.89 8.42
C PRO A 211 2.05 -18.00 9.93
N ARG A 212 1.19 -17.36 10.71
CA ARG A 212 1.11 -17.49 12.17
C ARG A 212 -0.35 -17.55 12.62
N THR A 213 -0.60 -18.31 13.67
CA THR A 213 -1.94 -18.38 14.26
C THR A 213 -2.03 -17.36 15.39
N ILE A 214 -3.07 -16.51 15.38
CA ILE A 214 -3.30 -15.46 16.39
C ILE A 214 -4.70 -15.59 17.00
N GLU A 215 -4.89 -15.10 18.22
CA GLU A 215 -6.21 -15.07 18.86
C GLU A 215 -6.97 -13.78 18.49
N ARG A 216 -8.29 -13.88 18.25
CA ARG A 216 -9.11 -12.74 17.83
C ARG A 216 -9.09 -11.56 18.82
N GLN A 217 -8.95 -11.81 20.12
CA GLN A 217 -8.86 -10.75 21.14
C GLN A 217 -7.63 -9.85 20.98
N LYS A 218 -6.56 -10.33 20.32
CA LYS A 218 -5.35 -9.53 20.04
C LYS A 218 -5.49 -8.53 18.89
N LEU A 219 -6.60 -8.56 18.14
CA LEU A 219 -6.91 -7.56 17.11
C LEU A 219 -7.69 -6.35 17.67
N ALA A 220 -8.14 -6.39 18.94
CA ALA A 220 -9.08 -5.41 19.49
C ALA A 220 -8.43 -4.14 20.06
N TRP A 221 -7.15 -3.86 19.79
CA TRP A 221 -6.39 -2.77 20.43
C TRP A 221 -5.84 -1.67 19.50
N GLU A 222 -6.41 -1.52 18.31
CA GLU A 222 -6.08 -0.39 17.41
C GLU A 222 -7.38 0.25 16.89
N ARG A 223 -8.14 0.90 17.78
CA ARG A 223 -9.17 1.88 17.42
C ARG A 223 -8.79 3.24 18.00
#